data_AF-A0A5N7IVK4-F1
#
_entry.id   AF-A0A5N7IVK4-F1
#
_cell.length_a   1.000
_cell.length_b   1.000
_cell.length_c   1.000
_cell.angle_alpha   90.00
_cell.angle_beta   90.00
_cell.angle_gamma   90.00
#
_symmetry.space_group_name_H-M   'P 1'
#
loop_
_entity.id
_entity.type
_entity.pdbx_description
1 polymer ?
#
loop_
_entity_poly.entity_id
_entity_poly.type
_entity_poly.pdbx_seq_one_letter_code
_entity_poly.pdbx_strand_id
1 'polypeptide(L)'
;GGGGKKVELNKQQKDYNKAVEESKNAKGDKGVTQAKPNQVHHFATNKSKKYTQQFEQITNKYKLNLDDMWNKELMPHQGRHPYAYHDYMLEQMKKFDKIANGNQDKFLKLYEQVKQKVINNPDMITKDYWNKK
;
A
#
# COMPACT_ATOMS: atom_id res chain seq x y z
N GLY A 1 5.50 19.80 -23.79
CA GLY A 1 6.29 18.59 -23.47
C GLY A 1 5.61 17.83 -22.34
N GLY A 2 5.17 16.59 -22.59
CA GLY A 2 4.43 15.76 -21.61
C GLY A 2 4.81 14.28 -21.62
N GLY A 3 5.90 13.91 -22.30
CA GLY A 3 6.29 12.50 -22.51
C GLY A 3 7.06 11.86 -21.36
N GLY A 4 7.82 12.63 -20.57
CA GLY A 4 8.77 12.09 -19.58
C GLY A 4 8.10 11.28 -18.45
N LYS A 5 7.09 11.84 -17.79
CA LYS A 5 6.42 11.18 -16.64
C LYS A 5 5.69 9.89 -17.03
N LYS A 6 5.13 9.82 -18.24
CA LYS A 6 4.35 8.64 -18.69
C LYS A 6 5.26 7.46 -19.05
N VAL A 7 6.46 7.74 -19.56
CA VAL A 7 7.48 6.72 -19.85
C VAL A 7 8.08 6.17 -18.54
N GLU A 8 8.32 7.04 -17.56
CA GLU A 8 8.85 6.65 -16.25
C GLU A 8 7.85 5.79 -15.44
N LEU A 9 6.56 6.17 -15.41
CA LEU A 9 5.50 5.35 -14.81
C LEU A 9 5.38 3.97 -15.48
N ASN A 10 5.50 3.90 -16.81
CA ASN A 10 5.48 2.62 -17.53
C ASN A 10 6.70 1.74 -17.23
N LYS A 11 7.88 2.35 -17.01
CA LYS A 11 9.09 1.62 -16.61
C LYS A 11 8.97 1.10 -15.19
N GLN A 12 8.53 1.94 -14.26
CA GLN A 12 8.31 1.56 -12.87
C GLN A 12 7.26 0.43 -12.75
N GLN A 13 6.21 0.46 -13.58
CA GLN A 13 5.22 -0.62 -13.66
C GLN A 13 5.81 -1.94 -14.19
N LYS A 14 6.71 -1.87 -15.19
CA LYS A 14 7.41 -3.07 -15.72
C LYS A 14 8.37 -3.67 -14.69
N ASP A 15 9.16 -2.83 -14.03
CA ASP A 15 10.13 -3.26 -13.02
C ASP A 15 9.41 -3.88 -11.81
N TYR A 16 8.29 -3.28 -11.40
CA TYR A 16 7.40 -3.84 -10.38
C TYR A 16 6.85 -5.21 -10.79
N ASN A 17 6.32 -5.36 -12.00
CA ASN A 17 5.79 -6.64 -12.47
C ASN A 17 6.88 -7.73 -12.51
N LYS A 18 8.11 -7.37 -12.92
CA LYS A 18 9.25 -8.30 -12.93
C LYS A 18 9.62 -8.76 -11.52
N ALA A 19 9.72 -7.84 -10.57
CA ALA A 19 10.03 -8.17 -9.17
C ALA A 19 8.98 -9.07 -8.53
N VAL A 20 7.70 -8.87 -8.87
CA VAL A 20 6.59 -9.71 -8.41
C VAL A 20 6.66 -11.13 -9.00
N GLU A 21 7.04 -11.28 -10.27
CA GLU A 21 7.23 -12.61 -10.86
C GLU A 21 8.45 -13.34 -10.30
N GLU A 22 9.53 -12.62 -10.01
CA GLU A 22 10.72 -13.17 -9.36
C GLU A 22 10.42 -13.64 -7.93
N SER A 23 9.62 -12.88 -7.15
CA SER A 23 9.26 -13.25 -5.78
C SER A 23 8.33 -14.47 -5.70
N LYS A 24 7.48 -14.70 -6.70
CA LYS A 24 6.64 -15.91 -6.81
C LYS A 24 7.46 -17.19 -7.04
N ASN A 25 8.62 -17.09 -7.69
CA ASN A 25 9.43 -18.23 -8.10
C ASN A 25 10.52 -18.63 -7.08
N ALA A 26 10.75 -17.81 -6.04
CA ALA A 26 11.67 -18.15 -4.96
C ALA A 26 11.09 -19.23 -4.03
N LYS A 27 11.30 -20.50 -4.38
CA LYS A 27 11.06 -21.64 -3.46
C LYS A 27 12.15 -21.64 -2.38
N GLY A 28 11.70 -21.58 -1.13
CA GLY A 28 12.53 -21.30 0.04
C GLY A 28 13.56 -22.38 0.38
N ASP A 29 14.72 -21.90 0.83
CA ASP A 29 15.72 -22.70 1.51
C ASP A 29 15.55 -22.55 3.03
N LYS A 30 15.55 -23.68 3.73
CA LYS A 30 15.21 -23.78 5.16
C LYS A 30 16.46 -23.51 5.99
N GLY A 31 16.57 -22.33 6.61
CA GLY A 31 17.66 -22.14 7.57
C GLY A 31 18.00 -20.74 8.02
N VAL A 32 17.07 -19.79 8.13
CA VAL A 32 17.30 -18.49 8.78
C VAL A 32 15.93 -18.04 9.32
N THR A 33 15.88 -17.46 10.52
CA THR A 33 14.66 -16.86 11.16
C THR A 33 13.59 -16.51 10.13
N GLN A 34 12.46 -17.22 10.08
CA GLN A 34 11.48 -17.17 8.98
C GLN A 34 11.06 -15.73 8.65
N ALA A 35 11.79 -15.08 7.74
CA ALA A 35 11.37 -13.83 7.15
C ALA A 35 10.12 -14.15 6.32
N LYS A 36 9.04 -13.40 6.54
CA LYS A 36 7.80 -13.58 5.79
C LYS A 36 8.09 -13.39 4.29
N PRO A 37 7.46 -14.16 3.40
CA PRO A 37 7.66 -13.99 1.96
C PRO A 37 7.29 -12.56 1.54
N ASN A 38 8.02 -12.03 0.56
CA ASN A 38 7.68 -10.76 -0.06
C ASN A 38 6.42 -10.92 -0.91
N GLN A 39 5.38 -10.16 -0.55
CA GLN A 39 4.10 -10.15 -1.25
C GLN A 39 3.70 -8.72 -1.60
N VAL A 40 2.92 -8.58 -2.67
CA VAL A 40 2.31 -7.31 -3.04
C VAL A 40 1.30 -6.93 -1.97
N HIS A 41 1.60 -5.87 -1.24
CA HIS A 41 0.79 -5.34 -0.18
C HIS A 41 -0.05 -4.17 -0.67
N HIS A 42 -1.37 -4.23 -0.48
CA HIS A 42 -2.27 -3.08 -0.66
C HIS A 42 -2.46 -2.36 0.68
N PHE A 43 -2.00 -1.12 0.80
CA PHE A 43 -2.10 -0.35 2.05
C PHE A 43 -3.55 0.00 2.39
N ALA A 44 -4.29 0.55 1.42
CA ALA A 44 -5.74 0.63 1.44
C ALA A 44 -6.32 -0.58 0.69
N THR A 45 -7.06 -1.46 1.38
CA THR A 45 -7.57 -2.68 0.75
C THR A 45 -8.67 -2.40 -0.27
N ASN A 46 -8.60 -3.06 -1.42
CA ASN A 46 -9.67 -3.09 -2.43
C ASN A 46 -10.57 -4.35 -2.34
N LYS A 47 -10.36 -5.22 -1.34
CA LYS A 47 -11.07 -6.52 -1.22
C LYS A 47 -11.95 -6.65 0.04
N SER A 48 -11.99 -5.63 0.90
CA SER A 48 -12.74 -5.70 2.16
C SER A 48 -14.16 -5.14 2.01
N LYS A 49 -15.16 -5.98 2.34
CA LYS A 49 -16.57 -5.54 2.43
C LYS A 49 -16.78 -4.37 3.40
N LYS A 50 -15.94 -4.24 4.44
CA LYS A 50 -16.05 -3.17 5.44
C LYS A 50 -15.35 -1.88 5.01
N TYR A 51 -14.23 -1.97 4.30
CA TYR A 51 -13.33 -0.83 4.10
C TYR A 51 -13.24 -0.33 2.66
N THR A 52 -13.38 -1.20 1.65
CA THR A 52 -13.17 -0.84 0.24
C THR A 52 -13.99 0.39 -0.15
N GLN A 53 -15.30 0.39 0.14
CA GLN A 53 -16.19 1.50 -0.22
C GLN A 53 -15.77 2.84 0.42
N GLN A 54 -15.28 2.81 1.66
CA GLN A 54 -14.85 4.03 2.36
C GLN A 54 -13.54 4.58 1.80
N PHE A 55 -12.64 3.69 1.37
CA PHE A 55 -11.44 4.09 0.65
C PHE A 55 -11.77 4.67 -0.72
N GLU A 56 -12.64 4.01 -1.49
CA GLU A 56 -13.09 4.48 -2.81
C GLU A 56 -13.79 5.84 -2.75
N GLN A 57 -14.62 6.08 -1.73
CA GLN A 57 -15.25 7.40 -1.51
C GLN A 57 -14.24 8.54 -1.41
N ILE A 58 -13.05 8.28 -0.86
CA ILE A 58 -11.97 9.26 -0.78
C ILE A 58 -11.22 9.31 -2.12
N THR A 59 -10.75 8.16 -2.62
CA THR A 59 -9.85 8.12 -3.79
C THR A 59 -10.53 8.53 -5.09
N ASN A 60 -11.85 8.34 -5.22
CA ASN A 60 -12.62 8.77 -6.39
C ASN A 60 -12.59 10.30 -6.57
N LYS A 61 -12.49 11.08 -5.48
CA LYS A 61 -12.32 12.55 -5.56
C LYS A 61 -11.02 12.95 -6.27
N TYR A 62 -10.03 12.08 -6.20
CA TYR A 62 -8.69 12.26 -6.77
C TYR A 62 -8.48 11.44 -8.05
N LYS A 63 -9.53 10.77 -8.57
CA LYS A 63 -9.46 9.87 -9.74
C LYS A 63 -8.40 8.77 -9.60
N LEU A 64 -8.23 8.23 -8.39
CA LEU A 64 -7.28 7.17 -8.07
C LEU A 64 -8.00 5.83 -7.90
N ASN A 65 -7.51 4.78 -8.57
CA ASN A 65 -7.99 3.41 -8.35
C ASN A 65 -7.17 2.76 -7.23
N LEU A 66 -7.84 2.01 -6.34
CA LEU A 66 -7.19 1.30 -5.24
C LEU A 66 -6.25 0.18 -5.70
N ASP A 67 -6.39 -0.30 -6.94
CA ASP A 67 -5.47 -1.27 -7.52
C ASP A 67 -4.27 -0.63 -8.25
N ASP A 68 -4.14 0.69 -8.25
CA ASP A 68 -2.99 1.34 -8.86
C ASP A 68 -1.73 1.26 -7.99
N MET A 69 -0.56 1.43 -8.60
CA MET A 69 0.75 1.33 -7.95
C MET A 69 0.94 2.25 -6.74
N TRP A 70 0.31 3.42 -6.71
CA TRP A 70 0.47 4.35 -5.59
C TRP A 70 0.09 3.71 -4.23
N ASN A 71 -0.81 2.73 -4.26
CA ASN A 71 -1.35 2.00 -3.11
C ASN A 71 -0.70 0.63 -2.89
N LYS A 72 0.36 0.29 -3.64
CA LYS A 72 1.02 -1.01 -3.61
C LYS A 72 2.50 -0.88 -3.24
N GLU A 73 3.02 -1.87 -2.54
CA GLU A 73 4.46 -2.08 -2.36
C GLU A 73 4.76 -3.57 -2.15
N LEU A 74 5.95 -4.01 -2.54
CA LEU A 74 6.44 -5.36 -2.23
C LEU A 74 7.02 -5.36 -0.81
N MET A 75 6.37 -6.07 0.12
CA MET A 75 6.78 -6.08 1.53
C MET A 75 6.77 -7.50 2.11
N PRO A 76 7.60 -7.79 3.15
CA PRO A 76 7.56 -9.05 3.85
C PRO A 76 6.28 -9.14 4.69
N HIS A 77 5.26 -9.83 4.19
CA HIS A 77 4.01 -10.01 4.92
C HIS A 77 3.35 -11.35 4.62
N GLN A 78 2.57 -11.84 5.60
CA GLN A 78 1.81 -13.09 5.49
C GLN A 78 0.55 -12.98 6.35
N GLY A 79 -0.56 -13.46 5.80
CA GLY A 79 -1.85 -13.51 6.50
C GLY A 79 -2.68 -12.24 6.37
N ARG A 80 -3.79 -12.20 7.10
CA ARG A 80 -4.76 -11.09 7.07
C ARG A 80 -4.30 -9.93 7.94
N HIS A 81 -4.47 -8.72 7.44
CA HIS A 81 -4.27 -7.51 8.24
C HIS A 81 -5.39 -7.36 9.29
N PRO A 82 -5.07 -6.90 10.51
CA PRO A 82 -6.08 -6.64 11.53
C PRO A 82 -6.95 -5.44 11.16
N TYR A 83 -8.18 -5.38 11.70
CA TYR A 83 -9.06 -4.21 11.49
C TYR A 83 -8.43 -2.90 11.96
N ALA A 84 -7.66 -2.93 13.06
CA ALA A 84 -6.96 -1.75 13.57
C ALA A 84 -5.99 -1.13 12.54
N TYR A 85 -5.33 -1.96 11.71
CA TYR A 85 -4.49 -1.47 10.62
C TYR A 85 -5.30 -0.73 9.56
N HIS A 86 -6.44 -1.30 9.15
CA HIS A 86 -7.32 -0.67 8.17
C HIS A 86 -8.02 0.58 8.72
N ASP A 87 -8.40 0.59 10.00
CA ASP A 87 -8.95 1.76 10.67
C ASP A 87 -7.91 2.90 10.68
N TYR A 88 -6.65 2.61 11.00
CA TYR A 88 -5.55 3.56 10.93
C TYR A 88 -5.37 4.14 9.53
N MET A 89 -5.28 3.29 8.50
CA MET A 89 -5.12 3.75 7.12
C MET A 89 -6.29 4.64 6.68
N LEU A 90 -7.52 4.28 7.04
CA LEU A 90 -8.70 5.08 6.74
C LEU A 90 -8.71 6.43 7.46
N GLU A 91 -8.28 6.48 8.72
CA GLU A 91 -8.14 7.73 9.47
C GLU A 91 -7.12 8.66 8.81
N GLN A 92 -5.97 8.13 8.39
CA GLN A 92 -4.95 8.90 7.68
C GLN A 92 -5.48 9.43 6.35
N MET A 93 -6.15 8.60 5.55
CA MET A 93 -6.76 9.05 4.30
C MET A 93 -7.82 10.14 4.50
N LYS A 94 -8.65 10.05 5.55
CA LYS A 94 -9.62 11.11 5.89
C LYS A 94 -8.94 12.42 6.27
N LYS A 95 -7.81 12.37 7.00
CA LYS A 95 -7.01 13.57 7.32
C LYS A 95 -6.40 14.17 6.06
N PHE A 96 -5.83 13.34 5.19
CA PHE A 96 -5.22 13.79 3.95
C PHE A 96 -6.26 14.35 2.99
N ASP A 97 -7.45 13.77 2.94
CA ASP A 97 -8.56 14.28 2.13
C ASP A 97 -8.91 15.73 2.51
N LYS A 98 -9.04 16.01 3.82
CA LYS A 98 -9.28 17.37 4.32
C LYS A 98 -8.17 18.35 3.96
N ILE A 99 -6.91 17.92 4.02
CA ILE A 99 -5.74 18.76 3.74
C ILE A 99 -5.57 18.98 2.22
N ALA A 100 -5.81 17.95 1.43
CA ALA A 100 -5.62 17.95 -0.02
C ALA A 100 -6.78 18.65 -0.74
N ASN A 101 -8.00 18.56 -0.22
CA ASN A 101 -9.18 19.24 -0.72
C ASN A 101 -9.36 19.09 -2.25
N GLY A 102 -9.27 17.84 -2.75
CA GLY A 102 -9.37 17.52 -4.18
C GLY A 102 -8.07 17.66 -4.98
N ASN A 103 -6.99 18.19 -4.39
CA ASN A 103 -5.66 18.21 -5.04
C ASN A 103 -4.98 16.83 -4.96
N GLN A 104 -4.91 16.13 -6.09
CA GLN A 104 -4.36 14.77 -6.20
C GLN A 104 -2.88 14.70 -5.81
N ASP A 105 -2.04 15.62 -6.29
CA ASP A 105 -0.59 15.62 -6.00
C ASP A 105 -0.33 15.80 -4.50
N LYS A 106 -1.09 16.67 -3.84
CA LYS A 106 -0.99 16.89 -2.40
C LYS A 106 -1.45 15.66 -1.62
N PHE A 107 -2.53 15.01 -2.04
CA PHE A 107 -3.00 13.76 -1.44
C PHE A 107 -1.93 12.66 -1.54
N LEU A 108 -1.40 12.43 -2.74
CA LEU A 108 -0.37 11.41 -2.98
C LEU A 108 0.92 11.67 -2.18
N LYS A 109 1.34 12.94 -2.05
CA LYS A 109 2.51 13.30 -1.24
C LYS A 109 2.32 12.95 0.25
N LEU A 110 1.14 13.20 0.80
CA LEU A 110 0.81 12.83 2.19
C LEU A 110 0.67 11.31 2.34
N TYR A 111 0.05 10.66 1.35
CA TYR A 111 -0.11 9.22 1.35
C TYR A 111 1.22 8.47 1.31
N GLU A 112 2.19 8.98 0.53
CA GLU A 112 3.51 8.38 0.48
C GLU A 112 4.22 8.45 1.85
N GLN A 113 4.02 9.52 2.62
CA GLN A 113 4.57 9.62 3.99
C GLN A 113 3.99 8.53 4.91
N VAL A 114 2.68 8.23 4.82
CA VAL A 114 2.12 7.14 5.63
C VAL A 114 2.58 5.77 5.16
N LYS A 115 2.75 5.56 3.84
CA LYS A 115 3.33 4.32 3.30
C LYS A 115 4.73 4.11 3.84
N GLN A 116 5.61 5.09 3.74
CA GLN A 116 6.98 4.99 4.24
C GLN A 116 7.03 4.67 5.73
N LYS A 117 6.10 5.22 6.53
CA LYS A 117 5.97 4.86 7.94
C LYS A 117 5.61 3.38 8.16
N VAL A 118 4.71 2.82 7.34
CA VAL A 118 4.33 1.40 7.40
C VAL A 118 5.45 0.52 6.87
N ILE A 119 6.14 0.93 5.81
CA ILE A 119 7.30 0.23 5.24
C ILE A 119 8.44 0.13 6.27
N ASN A 120 8.74 1.22 6.96
CA ASN A 120 9.77 1.28 7.98
C ASN A 120 9.35 0.62 9.32
N ASN A 121 8.08 0.24 9.46
CA ASN A 121 7.55 -0.45 10.63
C ASN A 121 6.58 -1.57 10.20
N PRO A 122 7.08 -2.65 9.60
CA PRO A 122 6.24 -3.70 9.00
C PRO A 122 5.38 -4.42 10.04
N ASP A 123 5.72 -4.38 11.33
CA ASP A 123 4.89 -4.94 12.40
C ASP A 123 3.50 -4.29 12.46
N MET A 124 3.35 -3.05 11.99
CA MET A 124 2.06 -2.35 11.90
C MET A 124 1.00 -3.12 11.10
N ILE A 125 1.40 -3.99 10.16
CA ILE A 125 0.45 -4.75 9.35
C ILE A 125 0.00 -6.06 10.04
N THR A 126 0.55 -6.35 11.22
CA THR A 126 0.32 -7.56 12.01
C THR A 126 -0.58 -7.27 13.21
N LYS A 127 -1.29 -8.29 13.69
CA LYS A 127 -2.17 -8.16 14.87
C LYS A 127 -1.38 -7.77 16.14
N ASP A 128 -0.17 -8.31 16.30
CA ASP A 128 0.62 -8.16 17.53
C ASP A 128 1.01 -6.73 17.84
N TYR A 129 1.27 -5.92 16.82
CA TYR A 129 1.54 -4.50 16.98
C TYR A 129 0.36 -3.75 17.63
N TRP A 130 -0.88 -4.11 17.29
CA TRP A 130 -2.08 -3.42 17.76
C TRP A 130 -2.59 -3.95 19.11
N ASN A 131 -2.24 -5.19 19.49
CA ASN A 131 -2.60 -5.73 20.80
C ASN A 131 -1.74 -5.17 21.95
N LYS A 132 -0.60 -4.55 21.63
CA LYS A 132 0.37 -4.01 22.61
C LYS A 132 0.15 -2.51 22.91
N LYS A 133 -0.88 -1.89 22.34
CA LYS A 133 -1.16 -0.46 22.45
C LYS A 133 -2.30 -0.16 23.41
#